data_AF-A0A1V5CJ82-F1
#
_entry.id   AF-A0A1V5CJ82-F1
#
_cell.length_a   1.000
_cell.length_b   1.000
_cell.length_c   1.000
_cell.angle_alpha   90.00
_cell.angle_beta   90.00
_cell.angle_gamma   90.00
#
_symmetry.space_group_name_H-M   'P 1'
#
loop_
_entity.id
_entity.type
_entity.pdbx_description
1 polymer ?
#
loop_
_entity_poly.entity_id
_entity_poly.type
_entity_poly.pdbx_seq_one_letter_code
_entity_poly.pdbx_strand_id
1 'polypeptide(L)'
;MAETEHKSSGDDGRKFKIRLKLLDRESGESRYCTLDEAKTWDWENPEIWRMVGGWQITSFQRLLNILYLKMEKGIEEVEIVEAPRFTMLSGG
;
A
#
# COMPACT_ATOMS: atom_id res chain seq x y z
N MET A 1 -29.71 -31.18 -7.74
CA MET A 1 -28.46 -30.90 -8.46
C MET A 1 -28.13 -29.45 -8.10
N ALA A 2 -27.45 -29.23 -6.96
CA ALA A 2 -25.99 -29.07 -6.87
C ALA A 2 -25.57 -27.78 -7.62
N GLU A 3 -25.03 -26.72 -7.03
CA GLU A 3 -24.15 -26.58 -5.85
C GLU A 3 -24.25 -25.18 -5.22
N THR A 4 -23.82 -25.15 -3.97
CA THR A 4 -23.76 -24.06 -3.00
C THR A 4 -22.55 -23.13 -3.21
N GLU A 5 -22.69 -21.91 -2.69
CA GLU A 5 -21.63 -21.06 -2.09
C GLU A 5 -20.43 -20.58 -2.93
N HIS A 6 -20.34 -19.25 -3.10
CA HIS A 6 -19.25 -18.51 -2.47
C HIS A 6 -19.73 -17.11 -2.05
N LYS A 7 -20.24 -17.05 -0.83
CA LYS A 7 -20.30 -15.83 -0.05
C LYS A 7 -18.83 -15.53 0.29
N SER A 8 -18.17 -14.65 -0.47
CA SER A 8 -16.86 -14.15 -0.05
C SER A 8 -17.03 -13.32 1.21
N SER A 9 -16.95 -14.06 2.31
CA SER A 9 -16.68 -13.63 3.66
C SER A 9 -15.42 -12.77 3.65
N GLY A 10 -15.59 -11.51 4.04
CA GLY A 10 -14.50 -10.56 4.23
C GLY A 10 -14.97 -9.27 4.89
N ASP A 11 -16.07 -9.31 5.67
CA ASP A 11 -16.33 -8.28 6.66
C ASP A 11 -15.47 -8.62 7.89
N ASP A 12 -14.17 -8.34 7.80
CA ASP A 12 -13.38 -8.11 9.01
C ASP A 12 -13.62 -6.63 9.36
N GLY A 13 -14.67 -6.40 10.15
CA GLY A 13 -15.21 -5.12 10.57
C GLY A 13 -14.27 -4.21 11.38
N ARG A 14 -12.95 -4.36 11.26
CA ARG A 14 -12.01 -3.26 11.42
C ARG A 14 -11.66 -2.74 10.04
N LYS A 15 -12.61 -2.04 9.41
CA LYS A 15 -12.29 -1.13 8.30
C LYS A 15 -11.21 -0.20 8.82
N PHE A 16 -9.96 -0.45 8.45
CA PHE A 16 -8.93 0.54 8.52
C PHE A 16 -9.47 1.72 7.69
N LYS A 17 -10.01 2.75 8.35
CA LYS A 17 -10.47 3.99 7.70
C LYS A 17 -9.32 4.78 7.05
N ILE A 18 -8.14 4.18 6.99
CA ILE A 18 -6.96 4.78 6.40
C ILE A 18 -7.07 4.64 4.88
N ARG A 19 -7.04 5.78 4.20
CA ARG A 19 -6.99 5.85 2.75
C ARG A 19 -5.54 5.69 2.33
N LEU A 20 -5.25 4.71 1.48
CA LEU A 20 -3.92 4.57 0.88
C LEU A 20 -3.94 5.28 -0.45
N LYS A 21 -3.00 6.21 -0.64
CA LYS A 21 -2.81 6.91 -1.90
C LYS A 21 -1.48 6.47 -2.48
N LEU A 22 -1.50 5.71 -3.57
CA LEU A 22 -0.31 5.35 -4.30
C LEU A 22 0.04 6.47 -5.28
N LEU A 23 1.19 7.10 -5.09
CA LEU A 23 1.80 8.03 -6.03
C LEU A 23 2.86 7.28 -6.83
N ASP A 24 2.60 7.06 -8.11
CA ASP A 24 3.60 6.59 -9.04
C ASP A 24 4.49 7.77 -9.46
N ARG A 25 5.79 7.69 -9.13
CA ARG A 25 6.75 8.76 -9.42
C ARG A 25 7.31 8.70 -10.83
N GLU A 26 7.12 7.59 -11.54
CA GLU A 26 7.52 7.46 -12.93
C GLU A 26 6.55 8.21 -13.85
N SER A 27 5.25 7.95 -13.71
CA SER A 27 4.15 8.58 -14.42
C SER A 27 3.74 9.93 -13.79
N GLY A 28 3.97 10.11 -12.48
CA GLY A 28 3.46 11.26 -11.71
C GLY A 28 1.98 11.15 -11.34
N GLU A 29 1.39 9.97 -11.57
CA GLU A 29 -0.02 9.71 -11.30
C GLU A 29 -0.24 9.29 -9.86
N SER A 30 -1.34 9.75 -9.26
CA SER A 30 -1.74 9.29 -7.94
C SER A 30 -3.11 8.64 -7.97
N ARG A 31 -3.22 7.44 -7.39
CA ARG A 31 -4.45 6.66 -7.29
C ARG A 31 -4.71 6.24 -5.86
N TYR A 32 -5.98 6.07 -5.50
CA TYR A 32 -6.35 5.51 -4.21
C TYR A 32 -6.40 4.00 -4.32
N CYS A 33 -5.71 3.32 -3.41
CA CYS A 33 -5.61 1.87 -3.35
C CYS A 33 -6.19 1.37 -2.02
N THR A 34 -6.66 0.13 -2.01
CA THR A 34 -7.11 -0.53 -0.77
C THR A 34 -5.97 -1.33 -0.15
N LEU A 35 -6.11 -1.70 1.12
CA LEU A 35 -5.18 -2.60 1.79
C LEU A 35 -5.12 -3.98 1.14
N ASP A 36 -6.24 -4.44 0.59
CA ASP A 36 -6.32 -5.72 -0.12
C ASP A 36 -5.51 -5.68 -1.42
N GLU A 37 -5.62 -4.58 -2.18
CA GLU A 37 -4.79 -4.35 -3.36
C GLU A 37 -3.30 -4.24 -2.97
N ALA A 38 -2.98 -3.49 -1.93
CA ALA A 38 -1.60 -3.38 -1.44
C ALA A 38 -1.00 -4.72 -1.01
N LYS A 39 -1.83 -5.68 -0.57
CA LYS A 39 -1.39 -7.04 -0.20
C LYS A 39 -0.96 -7.87 -1.41
N THR A 40 -1.55 -7.63 -2.58
CA THR A 40 -1.22 -8.37 -3.82
C THR A 40 0.02 -7.83 -4.51
N TRP A 41 0.58 -6.72 -4.04
CA TRP A 41 1.78 -6.14 -4.61
C TRP A 41 3.02 -6.97 -4.33
N ASP A 42 3.93 -6.98 -5.30
CA ASP A 42 5.24 -7.61 -5.15
C ASP A 42 6.17 -6.68 -4.35
N TRP A 43 6.16 -6.83 -3.02
CA TRP A 43 6.96 -6.01 -2.09
C TRP A 43 8.45 -6.37 -2.10
N GLU A 44 8.77 -7.56 -2.57
CA GLU A 44 10.13 -8.08 -2.64
C GLU A 44 10.84 -7.67 -3.92
N ASN A 45 10.09 -7.13 -4.90
CA ASN A 45 10.63 -6.66 -6.16
C ASN A 45 11.74 -5.60 -5.91
N PRO A 46 13.01 -5.92 -6.22
CA PRO A 46 14.13 -5.01 -5.99
C PRO A 46 14.16 -3.84 -7.00
N GLU A 47 13.36 -3.91 -8.06
CA GLU A 47 13.26 -2.88 -9.11
C GLU A 47 12.27 -1.77 -8.73
N ILE A 48 11.33 -2.03 -7.81
CA ILE A 48 10.30 -1.08 -7.41
C ILE A 48 10.51 -0.68 -5.96
N TRP A 49 10.76 0.60 -5.73
CA TRP A 49 10.84 1.18 -4.39
C TRP A 49 9.51 1.75 -3.98
N ARG A 50 8.99 1.26 -2.86
CA ARG A 50 7.81 1.83 -2.20
C ARG A 50 8.23 2.53 -0.93
N MET A 51 7.82 3.79 -0.78
CA MET A 51 8.13 4.60 0.38
C MET A 51 6.86 5.14 1.00
N VAL A 52 6.81 5.18 2.34
CA VAL A 52 5.68 5.73 3.06
C VAL A 52 6.18 6.81 4.01
N GLY A 53 5.83 8.07 3.74
CA GLY A 53 6.28 9.21 4.55
C GLY A 53 7.81 9.26 4.75
N GLY A 54 8.57 8.91 3.72
CA GLY A 54 10.04 8.87 3.73
C GLY A 54 10.67 7.55 4.21
N TRP A 55 9.87 6.55 4.58
CA TRP A 55 10.35 5.24 5.00
C TRP A 55 10.25 4.22 3.87
N GLN A 56 11.35 3.57 3.51
CA GLN A 56 11.33 2.47 2.54
C GLN A 56 10.60 1.26 3.10
N ILE A 57 9.64 0.73 2.32
CA ILE A 57 8.82 -0.42 2.65
C ILE A 57 9.12 -1.54 1.66
N THR A 58 9.72 -2.60 2.19
CA THR A 58 10.10 -3.81 1.45
C THR A 58 9.20 -5.00 1.77
N SER A 59 8.17 -4.80 2.59
CA SER A 59 7.27 -5.89 3.01
C SER A 59 5.92 -5.33 3.42
N PHE A 60 4.84 -6.04 3.06
CA PHE A 60 3.48 -5.68 3.44
C PHE A 60 3.31 -5.55 4.96
N GLN A 61 3.95 -6.40 5.76
CA GLN A 61 3.87 -6.33 7.22
C GLN A 61 4.46 -5.01 7.78
N ARG A 62 5.48 -4.46 7.12
CA ARG A 62 6.07 -3.18 7.48
C ARG A 62 5.14 -2.02 7.10
N LEU A 63 4.43 -2.13 5.98
CA LEU A 63 3.35 -1.20 5.63
C LEU A 63 2.29 -1.18 6.75
N LEU A 64 1.75 -2.35 7.13
CA LEU A 64 0.73 -2.46 8.17
C LEU A 64 1.15 -1.82 9.49
N ASN A 65 2.40 -2.02 9.92
CA ASN A 65 2.93 -1.40 11.13
C ASN A 65 2.90 0.14 11.04
N ILE A 66 3.32 0.71 9.91
CA ILE A 66 3.25 2.16 9.70
C ILE A 66 1.79 2.64 9.69
N LEU A 67 0.90 1.93 9.03
CA LEU A 67 -0.52 2.31 8.99
C LEU A 67 -1.13 2.30 10.40
N TYR A 68 -0.79 1.31 11.23
CA TYR A 68 -1.19 1.28 12.62
C TYR A 68 -0.66 2.49 13.39
N LEU A 69 0.63 2.79 13.28
CA LEU A 69 1.24 3.98 13.91
C LEU A 69 0.61 5.29 13.44
N LYS A 70 0.22 5.38 12.17
CA LYS A 70 -0.46 6.55 11.59
C LYS A 70 -1.87 6.67 12.15
N MET A 71 -2.61 5.57 12.25
CA MET A 71 -3.93 5.55 12.90
C MET A 71 -3.87 5.96 14.37
N GLU A 72 -2.88 5.49 15.13
CA GLU A 72 -2.68 5.90 16.53
C GLU A 72 -2.42 7.41 16.66
N LYS A 73 -1.81 8.02 15.63
CA LYS A 73 -1.61 9.47 15.54
C LYS A 73 -2.84 10.23 14.98
N GLY A 74 -3.95 9.55 14.71
CA GLY A 74 -5.14 10.14 14.11
C GLY A 74 -5.01 10.48 12.62
N ILE A 75 -4.05 9.88 11.92
CA ILE A 75 -3.84 10.08 10.50
C ILE A 75 -4.68 9.08 9.70
N GLU A 76 -5.62 9.60 8.92
CA GLU A 76 -6.59 8.83 8.13
C GLU A 76 -6.19 8.66 6.66
N GLU A 77 -5.07 9.25 6.24
CA GLU A 77 -4.57 9.14 4.87
C GLU A 77 -3.07 8.90 4.87
N VAL A 78 -2.63 7.91 4.10
CA VAL A 78 -1.23 7.55 3.96
C VAL A 78 -0.85 7.47 2.50
N GLU A 79 0.10 8.31 2.13
CA GLU A 79 0.70 8.31 0.79
C GLU A 79 1.84 7.29 0.72
N ILE A 80 1.74 6.40 -0.27
CA ILE A 80 2.75 5.45 -0.68
C ILE A 80 3.33 5.97 -1.98
N VAL A 81 4.61 6.30 -1.99
CA VAL A 81 5.33 6.71 -3.20
C VAL A 81 5.97 5.46 -3.80
N GLU A 82 5.56 5.09 -4.99
CA GLU A 82 6.16 4.04 -5.80
C GLU A 82 7.09 4.69 -6.83
N ALA A 83 8.32 4.20 -6.92
CA ALA A 83 9.29 4.66 -7.90
C ALA A 83 10.17 3.50 -8.35
N PRO A 84 10.55 3.43 -9.62
CA PRO A 84 11.59 2.50 -10.04
C PRO A 84 12.92 2.82 -9.35
N ARG A 85 13.69 1.79 -9.00
CA ARG A 85 15.00 1.91 -8.36
C ARG A 85 15.97 2.74 -9.20
N PHE A 86 15.86 2.70 -10.53
CA PHE A 86 16.73 3.49 -11.41
C PHE A 86 16.43 4.99 -11.34
N THR A 87 15.19 5.39 -11.03
CA THR A 87 14.73 6.78 -11.06
C THR A 87 15.21 7.58 -9.84
N MET A 88 15.49 6.93 -8.71
CA MET A 88 16.04 7.62 -7.52
C MET A 88 17.53 7.96 -7.62
N LEU A 89 18.26 7.40 -8.58
CA LEU A 89 19.68 7.73 -8.82
C LEU A 89 19.86 8.99 -9.69
N SER A 90 18.78 9.53 -10.25
CA SER A 90 18.86 10.69 -11.15
C SER A 90 18.62 12.04 -10.47
N GLY A 91 18.61 12.08 -9.12
CA GLY A 91 18.63 13.32 -8.35
C GLY A 91 20.06 13.78 -8.09
N GLY A 92 20.70 14.34 -9.12
CA GLY A 92 21.96 15.10 -9.03
C GLY A 92 21.69 16.59 -9.00
#